data_AF-A0A962UCK6-F1
#
_entry.id   AF-A0A962UCK6-F1
#
_cell.length_a   1.000
_cell.length_b   1.000
_cell.length_c   1.000
_cell.angle_alpha   90.00
_cell.angle_beta   90.00
_cell.angle_gamma   90.00
#
_symmetry.space_group_name_H-M   'P 1'
#
loop_
_entity.id
_entity.type
_entity.pdbx_description
1 polymer ?
#
loop_
_entity_poly.entity_id
_entity_poly.type
_entity_poly.pdbx_seq_one_letter_code
_entity_poly.pdbx_strand_id
1 'polypeptide(L)'
;MGTVKRLAEEVARGLWNLHPKLRKTVVSKLSLAVGAMIEGQTPNTVELANLLPLETERQDMREQWLRRLLKNPLLQSEAMMDPLARQELKAASRNGQILLLSMDQ
;
A
#
# COMPACT_ATOMS: atom_id res chain seq x y z
N MET A 1 -12.90 -15.58 3.81
CA MET A 1 -12.19 -14.53 3.07
C MET A 1 -10.71 -14.62 3.46
N GLY A 2 -9.77 -14.71 2.50
CA GLY A 2 -8.34 -14.88 2.84
C GLY A 2 -7.76 -13.64 3.52
N THR A 3 -6.70 -13.81 4.34
CA THR A 3 -6.11 -12.75 5.17
C THR A 3 -5.72 -11.51 4.34
N VAL A 4 -5.11 -11.73 3.17
CA VAL A 4 -4.75 -10.66 2.22
C VAL A 4 -5.94 -9.83 1.78
N LYS A 5 -7.10 -10.46 1.49
CA LYS A 5 -8.30 -9.71 1.08
C LYS A 5 -8.83 -8.83 2.21
N ARG A 6 -8.82 -9.33 3.45
CA ARG A 6 -9.22 -8.55 4.63
C ARG A 6 -8.29 -7.35 4.85
N LEU A 7 -6.98 -7.58 4.81
CA LEU A 7 -5.98 -6.50 4.94
C LEU A 7 -6.13 -5.46 3.82
N ALA A 8 -6.37 -5.91 2.59
CA ALA A 8 -6.60 -5.01 1.47
C ALA A 8 -7.87 -4.16 1.64
N GLU A 9 -8.94 -4.67 2.22
CA GLU A 9 -10.13 -3.87 2.50
C GLU A 9 -9.85 -2.77 3.53
N GLU A 10 -9.10 -3.09 4.60
CA GLU A 10 -8.66 -2.09 5.58
C GLU A 10 -7.82 -0.99 4.95
N VAL A 11 -6.83 -1.38 4.15
CA VAL A 11 -5.97 -0.44 3.44
C VAL A 11 -6.79 0.42 2.47
N ALA A 12 -7.73 -0.17 1.74
CA ALA A 12 -8.58 0.58 0.81
C ALA A 12 -9.41 1.64 1.52
N ARG A 13 -9.97 1.33 2.70
CA ARG A 13 -10.70 2.30 3.53
C ARG A 13 -9.81 3.46 3.96
N GLY A 14 -8.59 3.17 4.45
CA GLY A 14 -7.61 4.19 4.80
C GLY A 14 -7.24 5.08 3.61
N LEU A 15 -6.94 4.47 2.47
CA LEU A 15 -6.59 5.20 1.24
C LEU A 15 -7.73 6.09 0.74
N TRP A 16 -8.99 5.65 0.82
CA TRP A 16 -10.12 6.50 0.42
C TRP A 16 -10.28 7.73 1.31
N ASN A 17 -10.04 7.58 2.62
CA ASN A 17 -10.11 8.69 3.56
C ASN A 17 -9.00 9.73 3.29
N LEU A 18 -7.80 9.25 2.94
CA LEU A 18 -6.64 10.09 2.69
C LEU A 18 -6.63 10.70 1.28
N HIS A 19 -7.10 9.95 0.29
CA HIS A 19 -7.02 10.28 -1.13
C HIS A 19 -8.37 10.13 -1.84
N PRO A 20 -9.37 10.97 -1.53
CA PRO A 20 -10.73 10.83 -2.07
C PRO A 20 -10.81 11.01 -3.59
N LYS A 21 -9.79 11.62 -4.21
CA LYS A 21 -9.71 11.84 -5.66
C LYS A 21 -8.92 10.75 -6.40
N LEU A 22 -8.35 9.77 -5.68
CA LEU A 22 -7.58 8.71 -6.30
C LEU A 22 -8.49 7.80 -7.13
N ARG A 23 -7.98 7.32 -8.26
CA ARG A 23 -8.76 6.40 -9.10
C ARG A 23 -9.06 5.12 -8.34
N LYS A 24 -10.32 4.68 -8.36
CA LYS A 24 -10.79 3.43 -7.73
C LYS A 24 -9.93 2.22 -8.10
N THR A 25 -9.48 2.14 -9.35
CA THR A 25 -8.61 1.06 -9.83
C THR A 25 -7.22 1.11 -9.22
N VAL A 26 -6.66 2.29 -8.97
CA VAL A 26 -5.37 2.45 -8.27
C VAL A 26 -5.53 2.04 -6.81
N VAL A 27 -6.57 2.55 -6.12
CA VAL A 27 -6.86 2.18 -4.72
C VAL A 27 -6.99 0.67 -4.58
N SER A 28 -7.84 0.02 -5.39
CA SER A 28 -8.07 -1.41 -5.31
C SER A 28 -6.80 -2.24 -5.53
N LYS A 29 -5.98 -1.90 -6.53
CA LYS A 29 -4.74 -2.64 -6.82
C LYS A 29 -3.67 -2.39 -5.76
N LEU A 30 -3.47 -1.13 -5.35
CA LEU A 30 -2.50 -0.79 -4.31
C LEU A 30 -2.84 -1.49 -3.00
N SER A 31 -4.11 -1.45 -2.61
CA SER A 31 -4.55 -2.08 -1.36
C SER A 31 -4.30 -3.58 -1.35
N LEU A 32 -4.48 -4.25 -2.50
CA LEU A 32 -4.19 -5.67 -2.63
C LEU A 32 -2.69 -5.97 -2.48
N ALA A 33 -1.83 -5.16 -3.09
CA ALA A 33 -0.39 -5.30 -2.96
C ALA A 33 0.08 -5.05 -1.52
N VAL A 34 -0.41 -3.97 -0.88
CA VAL A 34 -0.07 -3.67 0.52
C VAL A 34 -0.59 -4.74 1.48
N GLY A 35 -1.82 -5.25 1.26
CA GLY A 35 -2.35 -6.35 2.06
C GLY A 35 -1.50 -7.62 1.95
N ALA A 36 -0.99 -7.92 0.76
CA ALA A 36 -0.05 -9.02 0.55
C ALA A 36 1.32 -8.76 1.21
N MET A 37 1.79 -7.50 1.22
CA MET A 37 3.06 -7.13 1.87
C MET A 37 2.97 -7.25 3.40
N ILE A 38 1.85 -6.87 3.98
CA ILE A 38 1.60 -7.02 5.42
C ILE A 38 1.55 -8.50 5.80
N GLU A 39 0.88 -9.34 5.00
CA GLU A 39 0.82 -10.79 5.23
C GLU A 39 2.19 -11.47 5.07
N GLY A 40 2.88 -11.16 3.97
CA GLY A 40 4.13 -11.83 3.60
C GLY A 40 5.37 -11.31 4.29
N GLN A 41 5.31 -10.11 4.86
CA GLN A 41 6.44 -9.41 5.50
C GLN A 41 7.72 -9.42 4.65
N THR A 42 7.58 -9.37 3.32
CA THR A 42 8.68 -9.49 2.37
C THR A 42 8.58 -8.39 1.30
N PRO A 43 9.70 -7.74 0.95
CA PRO A 43 9.77 -6.85 -0.20
C PRO A 43 10.00 -7.61 -1.52
N ASN A 44 10.25 -8.93 -1.47
CA ASN A 44 10.52 -9.72 -2.67
C ASN A 44 9.26 -9.82 -3.54
N THR A 45 9.30 -9.26 -4.76
CA THR A 45 8.15 -9.19 -5.65
C THR A 45 7.66 -10.55 -6.13
N VAL A 46 8.53 -11.56 -6.22
CA VAL A 46 8.16 -12.92 -6.64
C VAL A 46 7.39 -13.61 -5.52
N GLU A 47 7.91 -13.55 -4.29
CA GLU A 47 7.23 -14.09 -3.11
C GLU A 47 5.89 -13.38 -2.88
N LEU A 48 5.89 -12.05 -2.99
CA LEU A 48 4.69 -11.23 -2.85
C LEU A 48 3.62 -11.60 -3.88
N ALA A 49 4.01 -11.86 -5.13
CA ALA A 49 3.09 -12.25 -6.19
C ALA A 49 2.37 -13.57 -5.90
N ASN A 50 2.99 -14.49 -5.16
CA ASN A 50 2.37 -15.76 -4.77
C ASN A 50 1.27 -15.57 -3.70
N LEU A 51 1.31 -14.48 -2.93
CA LEU A 51 0.31 -14.15 -1.92
C LEU A 51 -0.91 -13.42 -2.50
N LEU A 52 -0.79 -12.87 -3.71
CA LEU A 52 -1.88 -12.14 -4.35
C LEU A 52 -3.04 -13.09 -4.68
N PRO A 53 -4.27 -12.84 -4.18
CA PRO A 53 -5.44 -13.67 -4.44
C PRO A 53 -6.05 -13.35 -5.80
N LEU A 54 -5.22 -13.46 -6.84
CA LEU A 54 -5.58 -13.25 -8.24
C LEU A 54 -5.80 -14.60 -8.92
N GLU A 55 -6.96 -14.75 -9.54
CA GLU A 55 -7.28 -15.87 -10.41
C GLU A 55 -6.54 -15.66 -11.73
N THR A 56 -5.53 -16.50 -11.98
CA THR A 56 -4.66 -16.42 -13.16
C THR A 56 -4.34 -17.83 -13.62
N GLU A 57 -4.39 -18.07 -14.93
CA GLU A 57 -4.04 -19.37 -15.52
C GLU A 57 -2.56 -19.71 -15.39
N ARG A 58 -1.69 -18.69 -15.40
CA ARG A 58 -0.24 -18.85 -15.30
C ARG A 58 0.33 -18.08 -14.12
N GLN A 59 1.33 -18.65 -13.46
CA GLN A 59 1.95 -18.07 -12.25
C GLN A 59 2.63 -16.71 -12.52
N ASP A 60 3.27 -16.55 -13.68
CA ASP A 60 3.98 -15.32 -14.07
C ASP A 60 3.04 -14.12 -14.23
N MET A 61 1.74 -14.34 -14.44
CA MET A 61 0.77 -13.26 -14.58
C MET A 61 0.58 -12.46 -13.29
N ARG A 62 0.72 -13.09 -12.11
CA ARG A 62 0.62 -12.37 -10.82
C ARG A 62 1.80 -11.43 -10.64
N GLU A 63 3.00 -11.89 -10.97
CA GLU A 63 4.21 -11.07 -10.95
C GLU A 63 4.11 -9.93 -11.98
N GLN A 64 3.64 -10.23 -13.20
CA GLN A 64 3.42 -9.20 -14.22
C GLN A 64 2.39 -8.15 -13.78
N TRP A 65 1.30 -8.58 -13.13
CA TRP A 65 0.31 -7.68 -12.56
C TRP A 65 0.93 -6.73 -11.53
N LEU A 66 1.76 -7.27 -10.62
CA LEU A 66 2.46 -6.48 -9.61
C LEU A 66 3.45 -5.50 -10.25
N ARG A 67 4.25 -5.95 -11.22
CA ARG A 67 5.18 -5.10 -11.97
C ARG A 67 4.46 -3.95 -12.69
N ARG A 68 3.27 -4.21 -13.26
CA ARG A 68 2.46 -3.15 -13.90
C ARG A 68 1.93 -2.14 -12.90
N LEU A 69 1.57 -2.58 -11.69
CA LEU A 69 1.17 -1.68 -10.61
C LEU A 69 2.34 -0.78 -10.18
N LEU A 70 3.52 -1.38 -9.94
CA LEU A 70 4.72 -0.65 -9.51
C LEU A 70 5.23 0.35 -10.57
N LYS A 71 5.00 0.08 -11.86
CA LYS A 71 5.35 0.98 -12.97
C LYS A 71 4.25 1.98 -13.32
N ASN A 72 3.13 2.00 -12.60
CA ASN A 72 1.99 2.84 -12.96
C ASN A 72 2.30 4.31 -12.68
N PRO A 73 2.35 5.20 -13.70
CA PRO A 73 2.67 6.62 -13.50
C PRO A 73 1.61 7.38 -12.69
N LEU A 74 0.41 6.82 -12.55
CA LEU A 74 -0.66 7.39 -11.72
C LEU A 74 -0.47 7.09 -10.23
N LEU A 75 0.51 6.26 -9.87
CA LEU A 75 0.86 5.92 -8.50
C LEU A 75 2.20 6.59 -8.17
N GLN A 76 2.12 7.79 -7.58
CA GLN A 76 3.30 8.56 -7.15
C GLN A 76 3.50 8.36 -5.64
N SER A 77 4.66 7.83 -5.25
CA SER A 77 4.97 7.48 -3.85
C SER A 77 4.87 8.69 -2.93
N GLU A 78 5.42 9.83 -3.33
CA GLU A 78 5.43 11.06 -2.53
C GLU A 78 4.00 11.56 -2.30
N ALA A 79 3.19 11.58 -3.36
CA ALA A 79 1.79 11.98 -3.26
C ALA A 79 0.99 11.03 -2.37
N MET A 80 1.29 9.72 -2.39
CA MET A 80 0.65 8.74 -1.53
C MET A 80 1.03 8.90 -0.06
N MET A 81 2.31 9.15 0.22
CA MET A 81 2.84 9.18 1.57
C MET A 81 2.64 10.53 2.28
N ASP A 82 2.58 11.66 1.56
CA ASP A 82 2.51 12.99 2.18
C ASP A 82 1.36 13.16 3.20
N PRO A 83 0.10 12.76 2.90
CA PRO A 83 -0.97 12.88 3.88
C PRO A 83 -0.78 12.00 5.11
N LEU A 84 -0.21 10.79 4.95
CA LEU A 84 0.11 9.92 6.09
C LEU A 84 1.17 10.58 6.97
N ALA A 85 2.27 11.03 6.37
CA ALA A 85 3.36 11.69 7.10
C ALA A 85 2.86 12.91 7.88
N ARG A 86 2.04 13.76 7.25
CA ARG A 86 1.43 14.92 7.92
C ARG A 86 0.50 14.53 9.07
N GLN A 87 -0.30 13.48 8.89
CA GLN A 87 -1.21 13.01 9.92
C GLN A 87 -0.43 12.48 11.14
N GLU A 88 0.62 11.68 10.91
CA GLU A 88 1.47 11.16 11.97
C GLU A 88 2.20 12.28 12.72
N LEU A 89 2.78 13.25 12.00
CA LEU A 89 3.43 14.40 12.62
C LEU A 89 2.43 15.22 13.47
N LYS A 90 1.22 15.46 12.96
CA LYS A 90 0.17 16.17 13.69
C LYS A 90 -0.31 15.41 14.92
N ALA A 91 -0.42 14.08 14.82
CA ALA A 91 -0.79 13.22 15.93
C ALA A 91 0.29 13.22 17.02
N ALA A 92 1.56 13.10 16.62
CA ALA A 92 2.69 13.11 17.52
C ALA A 92 2.88 14.47 18.20
N SER A 93 2.63 15.58 17.50
CA SER A 93 2.76 16.93 18.06
C SER A 93 1.49 17.42 18.79
N ARG A 94 0.47 16.57 18.96
CA ARG A 94 -0.86 17.00 19.42
C ARG A 94 -0.85 17.74 20.76
N ASN A 95 0.11 17.44 21.63
CA ASN A 95 0.23 18.05 22.95
C ASN A 95 1.39 19.08 23.04
N GLY A 96 1.86 19.62 21.90
CA GLY A 96 2.93 20.62 21.87
C GLY A 96 4.32 20.09 22.24
N GLN A 97 4.50 18.77 22.16
CA GLN A 97 5.76 18.09 22.48
C GLN A 97 6.79 18.28 21.37
N ILE A 98 8.08 18.26 21.73
CA ILE A 98 9.18 18.21 20.77
C ILE A 98 9.20 16.81 20.13
N LEU A 99 9.21 16.77 18.79
CA LEU A 99 9.32 15.52 18.04
C LEU A 99 10.80 15.16 17.85
N LEU A 100 11.18 13.98 18.31
CA LEU A 100 12.48 13.37 17.96
C LEU A 100 12.32 12.60 16.65
N LEU A 101 12.91 13.11 15.58
CA LEU A 101 12.97 12.43 14.30
C LEU A 101 14.22 11.55 14.26
N SER A 102 14.02 10.23 14.25
CA SER A 102 15.09 9.28 13.93
C SER A 102 15.20 9.16 12.42
N MET A 103 16.36 9.52 11.88
CA MET A 103 16.67 9.38 10.45
C MET A 103 17.88 8.47 10.32
N ASP A 104 17.77 7.42 9.52
CA ASP A 104 18.89 6.63 9.05
C ASP A 104 19.26 7.04 7.61
N GLN A 105 20.45 6.60 7.18
CA GLN A 105 21.00 6.87 5.85
C GLN A 105 20.76 5.70 4.91
#